data_AF-A0A2N9EEG4-F1
#
_entry.id   AF-A0A2N9EEG4-F1
#
_cell.length_a   1.000
_cell.length_b   1.000
_cell.length_c   1.000
_cell.angle_alpha   90.00
_cell.angle_beta   90.00
_cell.angle_gamma   90.00
#
_symmetry.space_group_name_H-M   'P 1'
#
loop_
_entity.id
_entity.type
_entity.pdbx_description
1 polymer ?
#
loop_
_entity_poly.entity_id
_entity_poly.type
_entity_poly.pdbx_seq_one_letter_code
_entity_poly.pdbx_strand_id
1 'polypeptide(L)'
;MSLSSSNITFATLLILLLLPKSYSSKTIESNSLLPQVDVYLLEFPLNLEYLEAEFFLYGAYGYGLNKIAPNLTKGGPTPIGAKRGKMDDFTRDVIKQFALQEVGHLRAIQSTVKGFPRPLLNLSAESFAKVVDSAFEKQLVPSFDPYRSGVNFLLASYLIPYVGLTGYVGASPKLQDPKSKRLVAGLLGVESGQDAVIRALLYEHAHKKVKPYGITVAEFTNRFSQLRNKLGNAGVKDEGLVVVESEGAEGINYWQCACW
;
A
#
# COMPACT_ATOMS: atom_id res chain seq x y z
N MET A 1 -36.66 2.30 -34.41
CA MET A 1 -37.22 3.35 -33.52
C MET A 1 -36.26 4.53 -33.55
N SER A 2 -36.70 5.62 -34.18
CA SER A 2 -35.95 6.87 -34.29
C SER A 2 -35.94 7.55 -32.92
N LEU A 3 -34.76 7.74 -32.34
CA LEU A 3 -34.59 8.56 -31.15
C LEU A 3 -34.76 10.02 -31.57
N SER A 4 -35.83 10.66 -31.08
CA SER A 4 -36.11 12.07 -31.28
C SER A 4 -34.91 12.94 -30.89
N SER A 5 -34.56 13.88 -31.76
CA SER A 5 -33.48 14.87 -31.57
C SER A 5 -33.63 15.71 -30.30
N SER A 6 -34.83 15.75 -29.69
CA SER A 6 -35.11 16.42 -28.42
C SER A 6 -34.47 15.75 -27.18
N ASN A 7 -34.19 14.44 -27.22
CA ASN A 7 -33.67 13.71 -26.06
C ASN A 7 -32.13 13.79 -25.95
N ILE A 8 -31.45 14.06 -27.07
CA ILE A 8 -29.99 14.22 -27.11
C ILE A 8 -29.60 15.56 -26.50
N THR A 9 -30.41 16.61 -26.72
CA THR A 9 -30.16 17.96 -26.18
C THR A 9 -30.30 18.05 -24.65
N PHE A 10 -31.17 17.25 -24.04
CA PHE A 10 -31.32 17.22 -22.57
C PHE A 10 -30.18 16.48 -21.87
N ALA A 11 -29.68 15.38 -22.47
CA ALA A 11 -28.54 14.64 -21.93
C ALA A 11 -27.25 15.46 -21.96
N THR A 12 -27.03 16.27 -23.00
CA THR A 12 -25.86 17.18 -23.07
C THR A 12 -25.94 18.34 -22.10
N LEU A 13 -27.15 18.83 -21.76
CA LEU A 13 -27.33 19.94 -20.82
C LEU A 13 -27.09 19.51 -19.36
N LEU A 14 -27.42 18.26 -19.01
CA LEU A 14 -27.19 17.71 -17.66
C LEU A 14 -25.70 17.44 -17.38
N ILE A 15 -24.92 17.09 -18.41
CA ILE A 15 -23.47 16.91 -18.31
C ILE A 15 -22.75 18.25 -18.07
N LEU A 16 -23.27 19.36 -18.62
CA LEU A 16 -22.75 20.71 -18.39
C LEU A 16 -23.09 21.28 -16.99
N LEU A 17 -24.17 20.80 -16.36
CA LEU A 17 -24.58 21.21 -15.00
C LEU A 17 -23.91 20.38 -13.88
N LEU A 18 -23.33 19.22 -14.21
CA LEU A 18 -22.58 18.36 -13.29
C LEU A 18 -21.05 18.49 -13.40
N LEU A 19 -20.55 19.33 -14.30
CA LEU A 19 -19.16 19.77 -14.22
C LEU A 19 -19.04 20.64 -12.97
N PRO A 20 -18.28 20.24 -11.93
CA PRO A 20 -17.86 21.22 -10.95
C PRO A 20 -17.19 22.32 -11.77
N LYS A 21 -17.58 23.58 -11.57
CA LYS A 21 -16.81 24.72 -12.06
C LYS A 21 -15.39 24.47 -11.61
N SER A 22 -14.57 23.89 -12.48
CA SER A 22 -13.17 23.70 -12.24
C SER A 22 -12.69 25.12 -12.16
N TYR A 23 -12.49 25.61 -10.95
CA TYR A 23 -11.56 26.69 -10.72
C TYR A 23 -10.27 26.18 -11.33
N SER A 24 -10.02 26.58 -12.57
CA SER A 24 -8.68 26.70 -13.10
C SER A 24 -8.02 27.74 -12.21
N SER A 25 -7.59 27.30 -11.02
CA SER A 25 -6.56 27.99 -10.29
C SER A 25 -5.48 28.20 -11.33
N LYS A 26 -5.19 29.47 -11.64
CA LYS A 26 -3.94 29.80 -12.31
C LYS A 26 -2.89 28.96 -11.61
N THR A 27 -2.22 28.06 -12.32
CA THR A 27 -0.92 27.58 -11.91
C THR A 27 -0.06 28.84 -11.83
N ILE A 28 -0.11 29.48 -10.67
CA ILE A 28 0.97 30.32 -10.22
C ILE A 28 2.10 29.30 -10.17
N GLU A 29 2.97 29.33 -11.18
CA GLU A 29 4.33 28.85 -11.04
C GLU A 29 4.94 29.67 -9.91
N SER A 30 4.58 29.29 -8.69
CA SER A 30 5.13 29.86 -7.51
C SER A 30 6.50 29.24 -7.43
N ASN A 31 7.51 30.01 -7.82
CA ASN A 31 8.90 29.79 -7.42
C ASN A 31 9.07 29.88 -5.88
N SER A 32 7.98 29.83 -5.09
CA SER A 32 8.06 29.61 -3.66
C SER A 32 8.49 28.17 -3.40
N LEU A 33 9.62 28.03 -2.73
CA LEU A 33 9.99 26.80 -2.06
C LEU A 33 8.80 26.29 -1.23
N LEU A 34 8.53 24.98 -1.29
CA LEU A 34 7.49 24.36 -0.46
C LEU A 34 7.73 24.70 1.02
N PRO A 35 6.66 24.84 1.83
CA PRO A 35 6.81 24.96 3.27
C PRO A 35 7.70 23.84 3.81
N GLN A 36 8.64 24.17 4.70
CA GLN A 36 9.61 23.19 5.19
C GLN A 36 8.94 21.97 5.86
N VAL A 37 7.79 22.21 6.51
CA VAL A 37 6.97 21.13 7.10
C VAL A 37 6.44 20.17 6.02
N ASP A 38 5.99 20.67 4.87
CA ASP A 38 5.54 19.85 3.76
C ASP A 38 6.69 19.02 3.19
N VAL A 39 7.88 19.62 3.06
CA VAL A 39 9.08 18.89 2.59
C VAL A 39 9.35 17.69 3.49
N TYR A 40 9.37 17.88 4.81
CA TYR A 40 9.59 16.78 5.75
C TYR A 40 8.48 15.71 5.69
N LEU A 41 7.22 16.13 5.57
CA LEU A 41 6.07 15.22 5.50
C LEU A 41 6.01 14.44 4.19
N LEU A 42 6.54 14.99 3.09
CA LEU A 42 6.63 14.31 1.79
C LEU A 42 7.88 13.42 1.68
N GLU A 43 8.99 13.79 2.34
CA GLU A 43 10.19 12.95 2.34
C GLU A 43 10.03 11.73 3.24
N PHE A 44 9.34 11.84 4.38
CA PHE A 44 9.19 10.73 5.32
C PHE A 44 8.64 9.42 4.68
N PRO A 45 7.56 9.46 3.87
CA PRO A 45 7.03 8.29 3.17
C PRO A 45 8.03 7.58 2.26
N LEU A 46 9.06 8.26 1.72
CA LEU A 46 10.06 7.62 0.85
C LEU A 46 10.70 6.38 1.47
N ASN A 47 10.81 6.29 2.79
CA ASN A 47 11.30 5.08 3.46
C ASN A 47 10.44 3.85 3.13
N LEU A 48 9.11 4.02 3.14
CA LEU A 48 8.13 2.98 2.87
C LEU A 48 8.01 2.73 1.37
N GLU A 49 8.00 3.78 0.56
CA GLU A 49 8.00 3.65 -0.90
C GLU A 49 9.20 2.85 -1.41
N TYR A 50 10.40 3.06 -0.83
CA TYR A 50 11.55 2.23 -1.15
C TYR A 50 11.38 0.79 -0.68
N LEU A 51 10.81 0.58 0.51
CA LEU A 51 10.56 -0.75 1.05
C LEU A 51 9.63 -1.55 0.14
N GLU A 52 8.51 -0.95 -0.26
CA GLU A 52 7.48 -1.55 -1.08
C GLU A 52 7.95 -1.75 -2.52
N ALA A 53 8.55 -0.72 -3.14
CA ALA A 53 9.10 -0.83 -4.48
C ALA A 53 10.09 -1.99 -4.56
N GLU A 54 11.05 -2.06 -3.63
CA GLU A 54 12.03 -3.13 -3.63
C GLU A 54 11.40 -4.50 -3.36
N PHE A 55 10.52 -4.60 -2.38
CA PHE A 55 9.88 -5.87 -2.03
C PHE A 55 9.05 -6.43 -3.20
N PHE A 56 8.20 -5.61 -3.83
CA PHE A 56 7.38 -6.03 -4.96
C PHE A 56 8.21 -6.27 -6.22
N LEU A 57 9.21 -5.43 -6.51
CA LEU A 57 10.11 -5.63 -7.66
C LEU A 57 10.88 -6.95 -7.55
N TYR A 58 11.51 -7.20 -6.40
CA TYR A 58 12.19 -8.47 -6.18
C TYR A 58 11.21 -9.64 -6.20
N GLY A 59 10.06 -9.54 -5.52
CA GLY A 59 9.04 -10.59 -5.50
C GLY A 59 8.59 -11.01 -6.90
N ALA A 60 8.25 -10.05 -7.75
CA ALA A 60 7.73 -10.29 -9.09
C ALA A 60 8.83 -10.59 -10.12
N TYR A 61 9.87 -9.76 -10.20
CA TYR A 61 10.90 -9.79 -11.25
C TYR A 61 12.19 -10.49 -10.82
N GLY A 62 12.51 -10.50 -9.54
CA GLY A 62 13.78 -11.04 -9.01
C GLY A 62 14.93 -10.03 -8.98
N TYR A 63 14.65 -8.75 -9.23
CA TYR A 63 15.61 -7.65 -9.17
C TYR A 63 14.88 -6.34 -8.84
N GLY A 64 15.60 -5.39 -8.24
CA GLY A 64 15.04 -4.15 -7.70
C GLY A 64 15.25 -2.90 -8.56
N LEU A 65 15.21 -1.73 -7.90
CA LEU A 65 15.29 -0.42 -8.55
C LEU A 65 16.58 -0.20 -9.34
N ASN A 66 17.70 -0.82 -8.94
CA ASN A 66 18.97 -0.72 -9.66
C ASN A 66 18.87 -1.11 -11.14
N LYS A 67 17.90 -1.96 -11.50
CA LYS A 67 17.68 -2.38 -12.88
C LYS A 67 16.47 -1.70 -13.53
N ILE A 68 15.39 -1.46 -12.77
CA ILE A 68 14.15 -0.86 -13.31
C ILE A 68 14.23 0.66 -13.42
N ALA A 69 14.76 1.33 -12.39
CA ALA A 69 14.78 2.79 -12.31
C ALA A 69 15.98 3.26 -11.45
N PRO A 70 17.22 3.06 -11.91
CA PRO A 70 18.43 3.27 -11.10
C PRO A 70 18.56 4.70 -10.57
N ASN A 71 18.07 5.69 -11.32
CA ASN A 71 18.07 7.09 -10.92
C ASN A 71 17.26 7.35 -9.64
N LEU A 72 16.20 6.58 -9.40
CA LEU A 72 15.35 6.74 -8.20
C LEU A 72 16.04 6.26 -6.93
N THR A 73 17.08 5.43 -7.02
CA THR A 73 17.84 4.97 -5.84
C THR A 73 18.69 6.07 -5.21
N LYS A 74 19.01 7.11 -5.99
CA LYS A 74 19.98 8.17 -5.68
C LYS A 74 21.30 7.65 -5.10
N GLY A 75 21.77 6.50 -5.60
CA GLY A 75 23.02 5.87 -5.18
C GLY A 75 22.95 5.07 -3.89
N GLY A 76 21.76 4.86 -3.32
CA GLY A 76 21.57 4.06 -2.11
C GLY A 76 21.92 2.57 -2.31
N PRO A 77 22.31 1.84 -1.24
CA PRO A 77 22.72 0.44 -1.32
C PRO A 77 21.57 -0.51 -1.68
N THR A 78 21.89 -1.60 -2.36
CA THR A 78 20.92 -2.65 -2.74
C THR A 78 20.36 -3.36 -1.49
N PRO A 79 19.07 -3.74 -1.45
CA PRO A 79 18.50 -4.47 -0.33
C PRO A 79 19.18 -5.81 -0.07
N ILE A 80 19.18 -6.22 1.20
CA ILE A 80 19.68 -7.52 1.65
C ILE A 80 18.55 -8.55 1.64
N GLY A 81 18.84 -9.75 1.14
CA GLY A 81 17.98 -10.92 1.29
C GLY A 81 16.69 -10.92 0.48
N ALA A 82 16.47 -9.89 -0.35
CA ALA A 82 15.36 -9.83 -1.29
C ALA A 82 15.48 -10.94 -2.35
N LYS A 83 14.38 -11.62 -2.66
CA LYS A 83 14.35 -12.77 -3.58
C LYS A 83 13.12 -12.73 -4.47
N ARG A 84 13.19 -13.46 -5.59
CA ARG A 84 12.01 -13.75 -6.39
C ARG A 84 11.08 -14.68 -5.64
N GLY A 85 9.82 -14.27 -5.49
CA GLY A 85 8.80 -15.08 -4.83
C GLY A 85 8.29 -16.21 -5.72
N LYS A 86 8.00 -17.35 -5.10
CA LYS A 86 7.32 -18.48 -5.74
C LYS A 86 5.83 -18.21 -5.75
N MET A 87 5.27 -17.82 -6.89
CA MET A 87 3.87 -17.42 -7.04
C MET A 87 3.38 -17.94 -8.40
N ASP A 88 2.08 -18.22 -8.49
CA ASP A 88 1.39 -18.44 -9.76
C ASP A 88 1.41 -17.18 -10.64
N ASP A 89 1.04 -17.35 -11.91
CA ASP A 89 1.15 -16.29 -12.92
C ASP A 89 0.24 -15.10 -12.62
N PHE A 90 -0.97 -15.35 -12.12
CA PHE A 90 -1.91 -14.29 -11.79
C PHE A 90 -1.43 -13.44 -10.62
N THR A 91 -1.10 -14.07 -9.48
CA THR A 91 -0.55 -13.38 -8.31
C THR A 91 0.71 -12.61 -8.69
N ARG A 92 1.60 -13.22 -9.50
CA ARG A 92 2.81 -12.54 -9.96
C ARG A 92 2.50 -11.32 -10.79
N ASP A 93 1.52 -11.38 -11.69
CA ASP A 93 1.15 -10.24 -12.53
C ASP A 93 0.58 -9.08 -11.69
N VAL A 94 -0.27 -9.37 -10.71
CA VAL A 94 -0.75 -8.37 -9.75
C VAL A 94 0.42 -7.70 -9.03
N ILE A 95 1.38 -8.47 -8.49
CA ILE A 95 2.56 -7.90 -7.80
C ILE A 95 3.46 -7.10 -8.76
N LYS A 96 3.53 -7.44 -10.06
CA LYS A 96 4.24 -6.59 -11.04
C LYS A 96 3.60 -5.22 -11.16
N GLN A 97 2.27 -5.15 -11.16
CA GLN A 97 1.54 -3.89 -11.26
C GLN A 97 1.80 -3.01 -10.03
N PHE A 98 1.74 -3.60 -8.83
CA PHE A 98 2.11 -2.90 -7.59
C PHE A 98 3.55 -2.40 -7.63
N ALA A 99 4.49 -3.25 -8.05
CA ALA A 99 5.89 -2.86 -8.16
C ALA A 99 6.11 -1.63 -9.08
N LEU A 100 5.34 -1.52 -10.16
CA LEU A 100 5.41 -0.36 -11.06
C LEU A 100 4.68 0.88 -10.50
N GLN A 101 3.64 0.69 -9.70
CA GLN A 101 2.97 1.76 -8.95
C GLN A 101 3.94 2.39 -7.94
N GLU A 102 4.67 1.60 -7.15
CA GLU A 102 5.67 2.11 -6.20
C GLU A 102 6.82 2.87 -6.88
N VAL A 103 7.28 2.37 -8.04
CA VAL A 103 8.25 3.11 -8.87
C VAL A 103 7.67 4.46 -9.31
N GLY A 104 6.36 4.50 -9.58
CA GLY A 104 5.60 5.72 -9.84
C GLY A 104 5.54 6.66 -8.64
N HIS A 105 5.27 6.14 -7.44
CA HIS A 105 5.20 6.89 -6.19
C HIS A 105 6.54 7.55 -5.85
N LEU A 106 7.63 6.78 -5.89
CA LEU A 106 8.99 7.30 -5.74
C LEU A 106 9.26 8.45 -6.71
N ARG A 107 8.90 8.30 -7.99
CA ARG A 107 9.07 9.34 -9.00
C ARG A 107 8.22 10.58 -8.69
N ALA A 108 6.96 10.39 -8.27
CA ALA A 108 6.05 11.49 -7.96
C ALA A 108 6.56 12.33 -6.78
N ILE A 109 6.98 11.68 -5.70
CA ILE A 109 7.55 12.36 -4.52
C ILE A 109 8.87 13.04 -4.87
N GLN A 110 9.81 12.33 -5.51
CA GLN A 110 11.13 12.90 -5.87
C GLN A 110 11.05 14.00 -6.95
N SER A 111 9.93 14.12 -7.67
CA SER A 111 9.68 15.27 -8.57
C SER A 111 9.21 16.53 -7.82
N THR A 112 8.78 16.38 -6.57
CA THR A 112 8.22 17.45 -5.73
C THR A 112 9.18 17.89 -4.64
N VAL A 113 9.91 16.95 -4.03
CA VAL A 113 10.92 17.20 -3.00
C VAL A 113 12.26 16.57 -3.40
N LYS A 114 13.35 17.03 -2.76
CA LYS A 114 14.68 16.52 -3.05
C LYS A 114 14.76 15.00 -2.78
N GLY A 115 14.21 14.53 -1.67
CA GLY A 115 14.31 13.15 -1.24
C GLY A 115 15.73 12.73 -0.85
N PHE A 116 15.89 11.49 -0.44
CA PHE A 116 17.18 10.94 0.01
C PHE A 116 17.52 9.61 -0.68
N PRO A 117 18.82 9.22 -0.69
CA PRO A 117 19.24 7.91 -1.18
C PRO A 117 18.49 6.77 -0.52
N ARG A 118 18.08 5.78 -1.30
CA ARG A 118 17.43 4.56 -0.80
C ARG A 118 18.18 4.04 0.44
N PRO A 119 17.53 3.84 1.59
CA PRO A 119 18.19 3.30 2.77
C PRO A 119 18.56 1.84 2.57
N LEU A 120 19.45 1.31 3.41
CA LEU A 120 19.72 -0.13 3.41
C LEU A 120 18.51 -0.88 3.98
N LEU A 121 17.83 -1.64 3.13
CA LEU A 121 16.65 -2.42 3.49
C LEU A 121 17.01 -3.88 3.73
N ASN A 122 16.52 -4.46 4.82
CA ASN A 122 16.61 -5.90 5.07
C ASN A 122 15.29 -6.59 4.73
N LEU A 123 15.24 -7.13 3.51
CA LEU A 123 14.10 -7.85 2.94
C LEU A 123 14.28 -9.38 3.04
N SER A 124 15.17 -9.85 3.91
CA SER A 124 15.38 -11.29 4.13
C SER A 124 14.17 -11.96 4.77
N ALA A 125 14.00 -13.26 4.49
CA ALA A 125 12.98 -14.07 5.16
C ALA A 125 13.10 -14.03 6.70
N GLU A 126 14.32 -13.92 7.24
CA GLU A 126 14.55 -13.80 8.68
C GLU A 126 13.96 -12.50 9.25
N SER A 127 14.07 -11.38 8.52
CA SER A 127 13.49 -10.10 8.93
C SER A 127 11.96 -10.19 9.02
N PHE A 128 11.33 -10.75 7.98
CA PHE A 128 9.88 -10.99 7.98
C PHE A 128 9.47 -11.98 9.07
N ALA A 129 10.23 -13.05 9.30
CA ALA A 129 9.96 -14.02 10.36
C ALA A 129 9.90 -13.36 11.74
N LYS A 130 10.80 -12.42 12.05
CA LYS A 130 10.79 -11.70 13.35
C LYS A 130 9.49 -10.91 13.56
N VAL A 131 8.99 -10.26 12.51
CA VAL A 131 7.70 -9.52 12.57
C VAL A 131 6.54 -10.49 12.76
N VAL A 132 6.53 -11.60 12.02
CA VAL A 132 5.49 -12.63 12.14
C VAL A 132 5.53 -13.28 13.53
N ASP A 133 6.70 -13.65 14.03
CA ASP A 133 6.86 -14.23 15.37
C ASP A 133 6.36 -13.27 16.46
N SER A 134 6.57 -11.95 16.27
CA SER A 134 6.03 -10.92 17.15
C SER A 134 4.50 -10.86 17.11
N ALA A 135 3.89 -11.00 15.93
CA ALA A 135 2.44 -11.04 15.78
C ALA A 135 1.80 -12.30 16.38
N PHE A 136 2.52 -13.43 16.36
CA PHE A 136 2.09 -14.68 16.97
C PHE A 136 2.47 -14.83 18.44
N GLU A 137 3.25 -13.88 18.98
CA GLU A 137 3.85 -13.91 20.32
C GLU A 137 4.63 -15.21 20.60
N LYS A 138 5.13 -15.84 19.54
CA LYS A 138 5.96 -17.06 19.58
C LYS A 138 6.69 -17.24 18.26
N GLN A 139 7.79 -17.98 18.32
CA GLN A 139 8.50 -18.39 17.10
C GLN A 139 7.67 -19.42 16.32
N LEU A 140 7.42 -19.16 15.04
CA LEU A 140 6.87 -20.16 14.13
C LEU A 140 7.95 -21.12 13.66
N VAL A 141 7.63 -22.41 13.65
CA VAL A 141 8.54 -23.47 13.18
C VAL A 141 7.90 -24.18 11.98
N PRO A 142 8.55 -24.16 10.80
CA PRO A 142 9.75 -23.41 10.43
C PRO A 142 9.47 -21.89 10.30
N SER A 143 10.49 -21.05 10.41
CA SER A 143 10.33 -19.59 10.29
C SER A 143 9.55 -19.14 9.05
N PHE A 144 8.75 -18.08 9.20
CA PHE A 144 7.98 -17.52 8.09
C PHE A 144 8.89 -17.06 6.96
N ASP A 145 8.55 -17.42 5.73
CA ASP A 145 9.28 -17.03 4.53
C ASP A 145 8.31 -16.40 3.53
N PRO A 146 8.42 -15.08 3.26
CA PRO A 146 7.52 -14.38 2.35
C PRO A 146 7.64 -14.88 0.91
N TYR A 147 8.78 -15.47 0.52
CA TYR A 147 9.06 -15.89 -0.86
C TYR A 147 8.62 -17.33 -1.17
N ARG A 148 8.08 -18.04 -0.18
CA ARG A 148 7.79 -19.48 -0.26
C ARG A 148 6.60 -19.82 -1.17
N SER A 149 5.58 -18.99 -1.19
CA SER A 149 4.35 -19.20 -1.97
C SER A 149 3.66 -17.86 -2.25
N GLY A 150 2.70 -17.83 -3.19
CA GLY A 150 1.87 -16.64 -3.45
C GLY A 150 1.11 -16.18 -2.20
N VAL A 151 0.54 -17.10 -1.43
CA VAL A 151 -0.15 -16.78 -0.17
C VAL A 151 0.81 -16.20 0.87
N ASN A 152 2.02 -16.74 1.00
CA ASN A 152 3.02 -16.18 1.91
C ASN A 152 3.43 -14.76 1.48
N PHE A 153 3.55 -14.53 0.18
CA PHE A 153 3.92 -13.22 -0.34
C PHE A 153 2.80 -12.21 -0.14
N LEU A 154 1.54 -12.58 -0.38
CA LEU A 154 0.38 -11.74 -0.09
C LEU A 154 0.25 -11.44 1.41
N LEU A 155 0.47 -12.43 2.29
CA LEU A 155 0.48 -12.22 3.74
C LEU A 155 1.60 -11.26 4.18
N ALA A 156 2.79 -11.36 3.58
CA ALA A 156 3.86 -10.41 3.82
C ALA A 156 3.53 -9.02 3.27
N SER A 157 2.87 -8.96 2.11
CA SER A 157 2.37 -7.72 1.51
C SER A 157 1.25 -7.11 2.35
N TYR A 158 0.50 -7.86 3.13
CA TYR A 158 -0.49 -7.33 4.07
C TYR A 158 0.15 -6.62 5.27
N LEU A 159 1.39 -6.99 5.64
CA LEU A 159 2.08 -6.38 6.78
C LEU A 159 2.60 -4.95 6.50
N ILE A 160 2.92 -4.62 5.24
CA ILE A 160 3.71 -3.43 4.90
C ILE A 160 2.84 -2.16 4.70
N PRO A 161 1.78 -2.15 3.84
CA PRO A 161 1.12 -0.93 3.36
C PRO A 161 0.37 -0.15 4.42
N TYR A 162 -0.07 -0.80 5.50
CA TYR A 162 -0.81 -0.10 6.55
C TYR A 162 0.03 1.00 7.23
N VAL A 163 1.35 0.86 7.27
CA VAL A 163 2.24 1.91 7.77
C VAL A 163 2.29 3.09 6.80
N GLY A 164 2.22 2.85 5.48
CA GLY A 164 2.18 3.89 4.44
C GLY A 164 0.88 4.68 4.47
N LEU A 165 -0.26 3.98 4.49
CA LEU A 165 -1.60 4.56 4.56
C LEU A 165 -1.78 5.46 5.78
N THR A 166 -1.40 4.97 6.96
CA THR A 166 -1.48 5.76 8.21
C THR A 166 -0.53 6.96 8.18
N GLY A 167 0.62 6.85 7.51
CA GLY A 167 1.53 7.95 7.25
C GLY A 167 0.88 9.07 6.42
N TYR A 168 0.24 8.73 5.30
CA TYR A 168 -0.43 9.69 4.43
C TYR A 168 -1.66 10.34 5.09
N VAL A 169 -2.49 9.56 5.77
CA VAL A 169 -3.64 10.08 6.53
C VAL A 169 -3.16 11.02 7.64
N GLY A 170 -2.12 10.64 8.39
CA GLY A 170 -1.55 11.46 9.47
C GLY A 170 -0.82 12.73 8.99
N ALA A 171 -0.27 12.72 7.77
CA ALA A 171 0.37 13.87 7.15
C ALA A 171 -0.66 14.87 6.59
N SER A 172 -1.76 14.37 6.02
CA SER A 172 -2.78 15.16 5.31
C SER A 172 -3.23 16.45 6.02
N PRO A 173 -3.63 16.43 7.32
CA PRO A 173 -4.08 17.66 8.00
C PRO A 173 -2.94 18.65 8.31
N LYS A 174 -1.66 18.22 8.24
CA LYS A 174 -0.48 19.04 8.56
C LYS A 174 0.13 19.73 7.33
N LEU A 175 -0.22 19.28 6.13
CA LEU A 175 0.24 19.87 4.87
C LEU A 175 -0.34 21.27 4.68
N GLN A 176 0.47 22.18 4.20
CA GLN A 176 0.11 23.57 3.98
C GLN A 176 -0.12 23.87 2.49
N ASP A 177 0.76 23.38 1.62
CA ASP A 177 0.74 23.68 0.19
C ASP A 177 -0.28 22.80 -0.57
N PRO A 178 -1.11 23.39 -1.46
CA PRO A 178 -2.06 22.63 -2.28
C PRO A 178 -1.42 21.56 -3.17
N LYS A 179 -0.19 21.76 -3.65
CA LYS A 179 0.56 20.78 -4.44
C LYS A 179 0.89 19.56 -3.59
N SER A 180 1.35 19.76 -2.36
CA SER A 180 1.64 18.67 -1.41
C SER A 180 0.38 17.89 -1.08
N LYS A 181 -0.73 18.59 -0.79
CA LYS A 181 -2.03 17.97 -0.51
C LYS A 181 -2.52 17.11 -1.68
N ARG A 182 -2.41 17.63 -2.90
CA ARG A 182 -2.79 16.90 -4.11
C ARG A 182 -1.92 15.65 -4.32
N LEU A 183 -0.61 15.77 -4.08
CA LEU A 183 0.30 14.64 -4.19
C LEU A 183 -0.06 13.53 -3.18
N VAL A 184 -0.18 13.88 -1.89
CA VAL A 184 -0.53 12.92 -0.84
C VAL A 184 -1.90 12.29 -1.06
N ALA A 185 -2.90 13.05 -1.49
CA ALA A 185 -4.21 12.51 -1.82
C ALA A 185 -4.16 11.50 -2.99
N GLY A 186 -3.33 11.77 -4.00
CA GLY A 186 -3.13 10.86 -5.14
C GLY A 186 -2.45 9.55 -4.73
N LEU A 187 -1.39 9.63 -3.91
CA LEU A 187 -0.68 8.47 -3.38
C LEU A 187 -1.61 7.63 -2.50
N LEU A 188 -2.30 8.25 -1.54
CA LEU A 188 -3.26 7.60 -0.65
C LEU A 188 -4.34 6.81 -1.42
N GLY A 189 -4.82 7.33 -2.55
CA GLY A 189 -5.82 6.65 -3.37
C GLY A 189 -5.30 5.36 -4.02
N VAL A 190 -4.05 5.34 -4.49
CA VAL A 190 -3.43 4.16 -5.10
C VAL A 190 -3.12 3.11 -4.04
N GLU A 191 -2.51 3.53 -2.93
CA GLU A 191 -2.20 2.68 -1.77
C GLU A 191 -3.45 1.98 -1.22
N SER A 192 -4.56 2.72 -1.12
CA SER A 192 -5.84 2.16 -0.66
C SER A 192 -6.38 1.09 -1.62
N GLY A 193 -6.19 1.30 -2.93
CA GLY A 193 -6.54 0.31 -3.94
C GLY A 193 -5.68 -0.95 -3.85
N GLN A 194 -4.38 -0.81 -3.56
CA GLN A 194 -3.47 -1.94 -3.38
C GLN A 194 -3.84 -2.75 -2.13
N ASP A 195 -4.07 -2.10 -0.99
CA ASP A 195 -4.53 -2.77 0.23
C ASP A 195 -5.84 -3.53 0.00
N ALA A 196 -6.82 -2.92 -0.67
CA ALA A 196 -8.08 -3.56 -1.00
C ALA A 196 -7.89 -4.82 -1.88
N VAL A 197 -7.03 -4.76 -2.89
CA VAL A 197 -6.72 -5.91 -3.75
C VAL A 197 -6.00 -7.01 -2.97
N ILE A 198 -5.01 -6.68 -2.14
CA ILE A 198 -4.31 -7.65 -1.28
C ILE A 198 -5.31 -8.35 -0.36
N ARG A 199 -6.19 -7.57 0.29
CA ARG A 199 -7.24 -8.10 1.16
C ARG A 199 -8.20 -9.02 0.40
N ALA A 200 -8.65 -8.64 -0.79
CA ALA A 200 -9.53 -9.46 -1.61
C ALA A 200 -8.88 -10.80 -1.99
N LEU A 201 -7.64 -10.78 -2.46
CA LEU A 201 -6.90 -12.00 -2.83
C LEU A 201 -6.63 -12.91 -1.62
N LEU A 202 -6.35 -12.35 -0.46
CA LEU A 202 -6.23 -13.13 0.77
C LEU A 202 -7.58 -13.66 1.25
N TYR A 203 -8.68 -12.92 1.04
CA TYR A 203 -10.02 -13.34 1.43
C TYR A 203 -10.48 -14.57 0.66
N GLU A 204 -10.16 -14.68 -0.64
CA GLU A 204 -10.34 -15.93 -1.41
C GLU A 204 -9.63 -17.14 -0.79
N HIS A 205 -8.64 -16.90 0.06
CA HIS A 205 -7.88 -17.90 0.77
C HIS A 205 -8.14 -17.94 2.27
N ALA A 206 -9.13 -17.21 2.80
CA ALA A 206 -9.31 -16.98 4.24
C ALA A 206 -9.27 -18.27 5.08
N HIS A 207 -9.96 -19.33 4.64
CA HIS A 207 -10.02 -20.62 5.35
C HIS A 207 -8.91 -21.61 4.97
N LYS A 208 -8.06 -21.27 4.00
CA LYS A 208 -6.93 -22.10 3.58
C LYS A 208 -5.88 -22.13 4.68
N LYS A 209 -5.43 -23.33 5.05
CA LYS A 209 -4.28 -23.49 5.96
C LYS A 209 -2.99 -23.17 5.22
N VAL A 210 -2.25 -22.19 5.73
CA VAL A 210 -0.92 -21.83 5.22
C VAL A 210 0.04 -22.96 5.57
N LYS A 211 0.60 -23.62 4.56
CA LYS A 211 1.58 -24.68 4.76
C LYS A 211 2.94 -24.08 5.15
N PRO A 212 3.69 -24.67 6.08
CA PRO A 212 3.39 -25.92 6.82
C PRO A 212 2.70 -25.69 8.19
N TYR A 213 2.28 -24.48 8.51
CA TYR A 213 1.86 -24.08 9.87
C TYR A 213 0.55 -24.72 10.35
N GLY A 214 -0.34 -25.07 9.43
CA GLY A 214 -1.69 -25.53 9.79
C GLY A 214 -2.62 -24.42 10.29
N ILE A 215 -2.16 -23.16 10.26
CA ILE A 215 -2.88 -21.94 10.63
C ILE A 215 -3.57 -21.36 9.40
N THR A 216 -4.78 -20.83 9.54
CA THR A 216 -5.56 -20.27 8.42
C THR A 216 -5.05 -18.90 8.00
N VAL A 217 -5.29 -18.49 6.75
CA VAL A 217 -4.98 -17.13 6.28
C VAL A 217 -5.71 -16.08 7.12
N ALA A 218 -6.98 -16.32 7.45
CA ALA A 218 -7.75 -15.43 8.32
C ALA A 218 -7.07 -15.24 9.69
N GLU A 219 -6.62 -16.32 10.32
CA GLU A 219 -5.90 -16.21 11.60
C GLU A 219 -4.59 -15.44 11.47
N PHE A 220 -3.81 -15.66 10.40
CA PHE A 220 -2.62 -14.85 10.12
C PHE A 220 -2.96 -13.36 10.05
N THR A 221 -3.98 -12.98 9.27
CA THR A 221 -4.38 -11.57 9.14
C THR A 221 -4.91 -10.99 10.44
N ASN A 222 -5.59 -11.78 11.28
CA ASN A 222 -6.07 -11.33 12.59
C ASN A 222 -4.88 -11.04 13.53
N ARG A 223 -3.87 -11.92 13.57
CA ARG A 223 -2.64 -11.70 14.35
C ARG A 223 -1.86 -10.48 13.88
N PHE A 224 -1.76 -10.29 12.56
CA PHE A 224 -1.09 -9.13 11.99
C PHE A 224 -1.81 -7.83 12.36
N SER A 225 -3.14 -7.83 12.31
CA SER A 225 -3.96 -6.67 12.66
C SER A 225 -3.88 -6.34 14.15
N GLN A 226 -3.87 -7.37 15.01
CA GLN A 226 -3.61 -7.22 16.45
C GLN A 226 -2.23 -6.60 16.74
N LEU A 227 -1.18 -7.03 16.03
CA LEU A 227 0.13 -6.41 16.15
C LEU A 227 0.11 -4.93 15.73
N ARG A 228 -0.54 -4.60 14.60
CA ARG A 228 -0.69 -3.21 14.13
C ARG A 228 -1.41 -2.33 15.14
N ASN A 229 -2.51 -2.84 15.71
CA ASN A 229 -3.23 -2.17 16.80
C ASN A 229 -2.32 -1.88 18.01
N LYS A 230 -1.54 -2.88 18.47
CA LYS A 230 -0.60 -2.73 19.58
C LYS A 230 0.48 -1.68 19.31
N LEU A 231 1.08 -1.71 18.12
CA LEU A 231 2.09 -0.74 17.69
C LEU A 231 1.52 0.68 17.50
N GLY A 232 0.23 0.78 17.16
CA GLY A 232 -0.49 2.04 16.97
C GLY A 232 -1.08 2.66 18.25
N ASN A 233 -0.53 2.40 19.44
CA ASN A 233 -1.10 2.81 20.74
C ASN A 233 -2.42 2.12 21.13
N ALA A 234 -2.56 0.83 20.81
CA ALA A 234 -3.73 -0.01 21.14
C ALA A 234 -5.07 0.50 20.55
N GLY A 235 -6.18 -0.12 20.95
CA GLY A 235 -7.51 0.10 20.37
C GLY A 235 -7.74 -0.67 19.07
N VAL A 236 -8.99 -0.72 18.62
CA VAL A 236 -9.36 -1.35 17.34
C VAL A 236 -9.25 -0.30 16.25
N LYS A 237 -8.14 -0.32 15.51
CA LYS A 237 -7.88 0.57 14.35
C LYS A 237 -7.81 -0.20 13.04
N ASP A 238 -7.55 -1.50 13.15
CA ASP A 238 -7.40 -2.39 12.03
C ASP A 238 -7.84 -3.79 12.42
N GLU A 239 -8.43 -4.47 11.44
CA GLU A 239 -9.08 -5.75 11.57
C GLU A 239 -8.57 -6.68 10.48
N GLY A 240 -8.50 -7.97 10.80
CA GLY A 240 -8.17 -8.98 9.81
C GLY A 240 -9.34 -9.27 8.87
N LEU A 241 -9.17 -10.26 8.01
CA LEU A 241 -10.12 -10.54 6.93
C LEU A 241 -11.48 -11.06 7.40
N VAL A 242 -11.50 -11.70 8.57
CA VAL A 242 -12.69 -12.27 9.18
C VAL A 242 -12.71 -11.87 10.64
N VAL A 243 -13.67 -11.01 10.98
CA VAL A 243 -13.97 -10.56 12.34
C VAL A 243 -15.09 -11.42 12.92
N VAL A 244 -15.08 -11.58 14.25
CA VAL A 244 -16.21 -12.20 14.95
C VAL A 244 -17.39 -11.22 14.97
N GLU A 245 -18.60 -11.74 15.00
CA GLU A 245 -19.84 -10.98 14.85
C GLU A 245 -19.93 -9.82 15.84
N SER A 246 -19.47 -10.02 17.07
CA SER A 246 -19.43 -8.99 18.12
C SER A 246 -18.45 -7.85 17.88
N GLU A 247 -17.46 -8.06 17.01
CA GLU A 247 -16.41 -7.09 16.66
C GLU A 247 -16.62 -6.52 15.24
N GLY A 248 -17.48 -7.13 14.43
CA GLY A 248 -17.77 -6.67 13.08
C GLY A 248 -18.63 -5.40 13.04
N ALA A 249 -18.43 -4.60 11.99
CA ALA A 249 -19.30 -3.49 11.63
C ALA A 249 -20.73 -4.01 11.53
N GLU A 250 -21.65 -3.32 12.20
CA GLU A 250 -23.08 -3.67 12.25
C GLU A 250 -23.38 -5.03 12.88
N GLY A 251 -22.43 -5.64 13.59
CA GLY A 251 -22.64 -6.90 14.29
C GLY A 251 -22.74 -8.11 13.36
N ILE A 252 -21.94 -8.17 12.28
CA ILE A 252 -21.97 -9.25 11.28
C ILE A 252 -20.57 -9.75 10.89
N ASN A 253 -20.42 -11.05 10.60
CA ASN A 253 -19.15 -11.68 10.21
C ASN A 253 -18.84 -11.46 8.71
N TYR A 254 -18.22 -10.34 8.33
CA TYR A 254 -17.84 -10.10 6.91
C TYR A 254 -16.48 -9.41 6.73
N TRP A 255 -16.07 -9.34 5.46
CA TRP A 255 -14.94 -8.53 5.01
C TRP A 255 -15.18 -7.06 5.37
N GLN A 256 -14.33 -6.51 6.22
CA GLN A 256 -14.50 -5.16 6.73
C GLN A 256 -13.39 -4.25 6.21
N CYS A 257 -13.82 -3.17 5.55
CA CYS A 257 -13.00 -2.04 5.19
C CYS A 257 -13.67 -0.80 5.78
N ALA A 258 -13.56 -0.63 7.10
CA ALA A 258 -14.18 0.50 7.79
C ALA A 258 -13.27 1.74 7.71
N CYS A 259 -13.89 2.91 7.51
CA CYS A 259 -13.23 4.17 7.80
C CYS A 259 -13.17 4.35 9.33
N TRP A 260 -11.97 4.44 9.89
CA TRP A 260 -11.72 4.79 11.30
C TRP A 260 -11.27 6.25 11.41
#